data_AF-A0A7W1LVY0-F1
#
_entry.id   AF-A0A7W1LVY0-F1
#
_cell.length_a   1.000
_cell.length_b   1.000
_cell.length_c   1.000
_cell.angle_alpha   90.00
_cell.angle_beta   90.00
_cell.angle_gamma   90.00
#
_symmetry.space_group_name_H-M   'P 1'
#
loop_
_entity.id
_entity.type
_entity.pdbx_description
1 polymer ?
#
loop_
_entity_poly.entity_id
_entity_poly.type
_entity_poly.pdbx_seq_one_letter_code
_entity_poly.pdbx_strand_id
1 'polypeptide(L)'
;MLPAMPTALTPLKSSGDFLMEGMVFDQLAKLLEPCLPEDFLNSSWGQTHRHIQGWPGKFSRLLPWERLNEILRRHRLEPPRLRLTRDGKSIASSTYLRHILSGRYRASIPRLLPDALTAELRRGATLVLDAVDELYQPLEELAEGLERSFHEHIQINAYAGWRTSRGFDLHWDDHDVFILQVAGCKRWSIYGMTRAFPLA
;
A
#
# COMPACT_ATOMS: atom_id res chain seq x y z
N MET A 1 31.08 -48.39 -2.88
CA MET A 1 30.02 -48.92 -1.99
C MET A 1 29.49 -47.73 -1.21
N LEU A 2 28.44 -47.10 -1.74
CA LEU A 2 27.78 -45.90 -1.20
C LEU A 2 26.42 -46.32 -0.63
N PRO A 3 25.95 -45.77 0.50
CA PRO A 3 24.65 -46.15 1.05
C PRO A 3 23.51 -45.46 0.29
N ALA A 4 22.37 -46.16 0.25
CA ALA A 4 21.18 -45.83 -0.51
C ALA A 4 20.44 -44.58 0.00
N MET A 5 19.82 -43.85 -0.94
CA MET A 5 18.86 -42.77 -0.69
C MET A 5 17.52 -43.33 -0.19
N PRO A 6 16.81 -42.68 0.75
CA PRO A 6 15.45 -43.06 1.09
C PRO A 6 14.44 -42.59 0.05
N THR A 7 13.46 -43.47 -0.15
CA THR A 7 12.37 -43.47 -1.11
C THR A 7 11.25 -42.47 -0.78
N ALA A 8 10.64 -41.96 -1.86
CA ALA A 8 9.33 -41.31 -1.99
C ALA A 8 8.49 -41.01 -0.73
N LEU A 9 8.22 -39.72 -0.52
CA LEU A 9 7.09 -39.23 0.27
C LEU A 9 5.82 -39.24 -0.59
N THR A 10 4.85 -40.06 -0.20
CA THR A 10 3.48 -40.04 -0.73
C THR A 10 2.74 -38.80 -0.20
N PRO A 11 2.02 -38.02 -1.02
CA PRO A 11 1.17 -36.96 -0.49
C PRO A 11 -0.21 -37.52 -0.15
N LEU A 12 -0.62 -37.43 1.12
CA LEU A 12 -2.04 -37.32 1.45
C LEU A 12 -2.44 -35.87 1.19
N LYS A 13 -3.06 -35.59 0.04
CA LYS A 13 -3.76 -34.32 -0.18
C LYS A 13 -5.16 -34.42 0.41
N SER A 14 -5.45 -33.59 1.41
CA SER A 14 -6.81 -33.42 1.91
C SER A 14 -7.56 -32.44 1.00
N SER A 15 -8.86 -32.65 0.82
CA SER A 15 -9.72 -31.84 -0.07
C SER A 15 -9.85 -30.36 0.37
N GLY A 16 -9.29 -29.99 1.53
CA GLY A 16 -9.23 -28.60 2.02
C GLY A 16 -8.09 -27.77 1.42
N ASP A 17 -6.97 -28.41 1.04
CA ASP A 17 -5.78 -27.69 0.55
C ASP A 17 -5.98 -27.08 -0.85
N PHE A 18 -6.77 -27.74 -1.70
CA PHE A 18 -7.04 -27.27 -3.07
C PHE A 18 -7.87 -25.97 -3.13
N LEU A 19 -8.75 -25.75 -2.16
CA LEU A 19 -9.55 -24.51 -2.12
C LEU A 19 -8.73 -23.34 -1.57
N MET A 20 -7.79 -23.59 -0.65
CA MET A 20 -6.90 -22.56 -0.13
C MET A 20 -5.80 -22.21 -1.13
N GLU A 21 -5.12 -23.19 -1.74
CA GLU A 21 -4.12 -22.94 -2.80
C GLU A 21 -4.73 -22.16 -3.99
N GLY A 22 -5.99 -22.45 -4.36
CA GLY A 22 -6.70 -21.75 -5.44
C GLY A 22 -7.08 -20.30 -5.14
N MET A 23 -7.30 -19.93 -3.87
CA MET A 23 -7.56 -18.54 -3.48
C MET A 23 -6.29 -17.70 -3.33
N VAL A 24 -5.16 -18.32 -2.98
CA VAL A 24 -3.88 -17.61 -2.75
C VAL A 24 -3.37 -16.97 -4.06
N PHE A 25 -3.38 -17.70 -5.17
CA PHE A 25 -2.94 -17.16 -6.46
C PHE A 25 -3.90 -16.14 -7.09
N ASP A 26 -5.16 -16.07 -6.61
CA ASP A 26 -6.20 -15.25 -7.24
C ASP A 26 -5.94 -13.74 -7.06
N GLN A 27 -5.54 -13.29 -5.86
CA GLN A 27 -5.31 -11.86 -5.62
C GLN A 27 -4.06 -11.34 -6.33
N LEU A 28 -2.96 -12.09 -6.27
CA LEU A 28 -1.73 -11.73 -6.99
C LEU A 28 -1.97 -11.73 -8.51
N ALA A 29 -2.68 -12.74 -9.05
CA ALA A 29 -3.03 -12.78 -10.47
C ALA A 29 -3.89 -11.58 -10.88
N LYS A 30 -4.93 -11.24 -10.10
CA LYS A 30 -5.76 -10.04 -10.35
C LYS A 30 -4.93 -8.76 -10.35
N LEU A 31 -4.00 -8.62 -9.40
CA LEU A 31 -3.12 -7.45 -9.32
C LEU A 31 -2.23 -7.36 -10.56
N LEU A 32 -1.65 -8.47 -11.00
CA LEU A 32 -0.70 -8.53 -12.10
C LEU A 32 -1.32 -8.57 -13.50
N GLU A 33 -2.61 -8.86 -13.65
CA GLU A 33 -3.27 -8.93 -14.97
C GLU A 33 -3.00 -7.68 -15.84
N PRO A 34 -2.62 -7.81 -17.13
CA PRO A 34 -2.57 -9.03 -17.95
C PRO A 34 -1.25 -9.83 -17.87
N CYS A 35 -0.35 -9.50 -16.94
CA CYS A 35 0.85 -10.28 -16.69
C CYS A 35 0.53 -11.53 -15.86
N LEU A 36 1.08 -12.67 -16.25
CA LEU A 36 1.00 -13.88 -15.44
C LEU A 36 1.90 -13.74 -14.19
N PRO A 37 1.48 -14.25 -13.02
CA PRO A 37 2.30 -14.23 -11.82
C PRO A 37 3.67 -14.89 -12.00
N GLU A 38 3.72 -16.03 -12.68
CA GLU A 38 4.96 -16.76 -12.96
C GLU A 38 5.97 -15.92 -13.75
N ASP A 39 5.51 -15.17 -14.75
CA ASP A 39 6.38 -14.28 -15.53
C ASP A 39 6.95 -13.18 -14.63
N PHE A 40 6.14 -12.59 -13.76
CA PHE A 40 6.58 -11.56 -12.84
C PHE A 40 7.59 -12.10 -11.82
N LEU A 41 7.29 -13.23 -11.18
CA LEU A 41 8.13 -13.85 -10.17
C LEU A 41 9.49 -14.30 -10.75
N ASN A 42 9.50 -14.85 -11.97
CA ASN A 42 10.73 -15.36 -12.58
C ASN A 42 11.64 -14.26 -13.15
N SER A 43 11.08 -13.15 -13.62
CA SER A 43 11.84 -12.15 -14.40
C SER A 43 12.03 -10.80 -13.71
N SER A 44 11.22 -10.48 -12.70
CA SER A 44 11.15 -9.13 -12.13
C SER A 44 11.36 -9.13 -10.62
N TRP A 45 10.69 -10.03 -9.90
CA TRP A 45 10.77 -10.11 -8.44
C TRP A 45 12.21 -10.23 -7.95
N GLY A 46 12.63 -9.32 -7.05
CA GLY A 46 13.99 -9.24 -6.50
C GLY A 46 15.10 -8.88 -7.51
N GLN A 47 14.76 -8.57 -8.76
CA GLN A 47 15.73 -8.34 -9.84
C GLN A 47 15.64 -6.93 -10.44
N THR A 48 14.43 -6.49 -10.78
CA THR A 48 14.20 -5.20 -11.44
C THR A 48 12.77 -4.72 -11.22
N HIS A 49 12.52 -3.46 -11.59
CA HIS A 49 11.16 -2.93 -11.63
C HIS A 49 10.41 -3.40 -12.88
N ARG A 50 9.09 -3.54 -12.77
CA ARG A 50 8.22 -3.83 -13.92
C ARG A 50 7.02 -2.90 -13.92
N HIS A 51 6.78 -2.25 -15.06
CA HIS A 51 5.53 -1.54 -15.32
C HIS A 51 4.57 -2.46 -16.07
N ILE A 52 3.42 -2.74 -15.46
CA ILE A 52 2.37 -3.55 -16.06
C ILE A 52 1.21 -2.62 -16.41
N GLN A 53 0.97 -2.43 -17.70
CA GLN A 53 -0.14 -1.61 -18.16
C GLN A 53 -1.44 -2.39 -18.10
N GLY A 54 -2.34 -1.97 -17.21
CA GLY A 54 -3.73 -2.45 -17.17
C GLY A 54 -4.67 -1.64 -18.07
N TRP A 55 -5.96 -1.72 -17.77
CA TRP A 55 -7.02 -0.93 -18.43
C TRP A 55 -7.50 0.25 -17.55
N PRO A 56 -8.16 1.27 -18.13
CA PRO A 56 -8.72 2.38 -17.37
C PRO A 56 -9.63 1.90 -16.23
N GLY A 57 -9.37 2.38 -15.03
CA GLY A 57 -10.17 2.05 -13.85
C GLY A 57 -9.95 0.65 -13.27
N LYS A 58 -8.92 -0.10 -13.70
CA LYS A 58 -8.59 -1.44 -13.16
C LYS A 58 -8.66 -1.47 -11.61
N PHE A 59 -8.09 -0.46 -10.96
CA PHE A 59 -8.01 -0.37 -9.50
C PHE A 59 -8.96 0.66 -8.88
N SER A 60 -9.91 1.21 -9.64
CA SER A 60 -10.76 2.32 -9.14
C SER A 60 -11.67 1.92 -7.97
N ARG A 61 -11.90 0.61 -7.80
CA ARG A 61 -12.72 0.05 -6.72
C ARG A 61 -11.95 -0.22 -5.43
N LEU A 62 -10.61 -0.21 -5.46
CA LEU A 62 -9.79 -0.52 -4.28
C LEU A 62 -9.89 0.57 -3.21
N LEU A 63 -9.90 1.83 -3.61
CA LEU A 63 -10.11 2.95 -2.69
C LEU A 63 -10.85 4.10 -3.40
N PRO A 64 -12.18 4.00 -3.54
CA PRO A 64 -13.00 5.08 -4.10
C PRO A 64 -12.88 6.36 -3.27
N TRP A 65 -13.08 7.51 -3.90
CA TRP A 65 -12.96 8.82 -3.25
C TRP A 65 -13.91 8.96 -2.05
N GLU A 66 -15.13 8.44 -2.16
CA GLU A 66 -16.13 8.43 -1.11
C GLU A 66 -15.66 7.64 0.12
N ARG A 67 -14.91 6.56 -0.10
CA ARG A 67 -14.36 5.72 0.99
C ARG A 67 -13.19 6.39 1.68
N LEU A 68 -12.29 7.03 0.94
CA LEU A 68 -11.25 7.86 1.56
C LEU A 68 -11.87 8.95 2.46
N ASN A 69 -12.91 9.65 1.98
CA ASN A 69 -13.59 10.66 2.79
C ASN A 69 -14.27 10.07 4.04
N GLU A 70 -14.84 8.88 3.92
CA GLU A 70 -15.43 8.18 5.07
C GLU A 70 -14.37 7.82 6.11
N ILE A 71 -13.23 7.29 5.69
CA ILE A 71 -12.09 6.96 6.56
C ILE A 71 -11.64 8.21 7.31
N LEU A 72 -11.38 9.31 6.59
CA LEU A 72 -10.93 10.58 7.16
C LEU A 72 -11.93 11.17 8.17
N ARG A 73 -13.23 10.95 7.97
CA ARG A 73 -14.30 11.48 8.83
C ARG A 73 -14.52 10.62 10.09
N ARG A 74 -14.41 9.29 9.96
CA ARG A 74 -14.79 8.36 11.03
C ARG A 74 -13.64 8.01 11.98
N HIS A 75 -12.40 8.10 11.51
CA HIS A 75 -11.24 7.68 12.29
C HIS A 75 -10.52 8.85 12.95
N ARG A 76 -9.92 8.57 14.10
CA ARG A 76 -9.01 9.50 14.76
C ARG A 76 -7.63 9.31 14.15
N LEU A 77 -7.23 10.24 13.29
CA LEU A 77 -6.00 10.15 12.51
C LEU A 77 -5.08 11.30 12.89
N GLU A 78 -3.83 10.96 13.15
CA GLU A 78 -2.74 11.88 13.43
C GLU A 78 -1.40 11.27 13.00
N PRO A 79 -0.30 12.03 12.96
CA PRO A 79 1.01 11.46 12.70
C PRO A 79 1.37 10.33 13.68
N PRO A 80 2.06 9.27 13.24
CA PRO A 80 2.56 9.10 11.88
C PRO A 80 1.47 8.72 10.87
N ARG A 81 0.34 8.15 11.27
CA ARG A 81 -0.64 7.55 10.36
C ARG A 81 -1.22 8.49 9.29
N LEU A 82 -1.48 9.76 9.62
CA LEU A 82 -1.92 10.77 8.67
C LEU A 82 -0.96 11.96 8.64
N ARG A 83 -0.36 12.20 7.47
CA ARG A 83 0.58 13.30 7.23
C ARG A 83 0.20 14.07 5.98
N LEU A 84 0.58 15.35 5.95
CA LEU A 84 0.65 16.12 4.72
C LEU A 84 2.11 16.44 4.41
N THR A 85 2.51 16.27 3.16
CA THR A 85 3.82 16.68 2.68
C THR A 85 3.70 17.67 1.52
N ARG A 86 4.62 18.61 1.40
CA ARG A 86 4.72 19.53 0.26
C ARG A 86 6.20 19.82 -0.02
N ASP A 87 6.60 19.63 -1.27
CA ASP A 87 7.97 19.85 -1.75
C ASP A 87 9.01 19.12 -0.89
N GLY A 88 8.78 17.83 -0.66
CA GLY A 88 9.65 16.95 0.13
C GLY A 88 9.59 17.16 1.66
N LYS A 89 8.82 18.14 2.16
CA LYS A 89 8.77 18.49 3.59
C LYS A 89 7.43 18.17 4.22
N SER A 90 7.47 17.65 5.44
CA SER A 90 6.28 17.46 6.27
C SER A 90 5.66 18.80 6.66
N ILE A 91 4.35 18.93 6.52
CA ILE A 91 3.57 20.07 7.00
C ILE A 91 3.20 19.82 8.46
N ALA A 92 3.35 20.83 9.31
CA ALA A 92 3.01 20.73 10.73
C ALA A 92 1.56 20.28 10.91
N SER A 93 1.34 19.21 11.69
CA SER A 93 0.01 18.63 11.86
C SER A 93 -1.00 19.60 12.47
N SER A 94 -0.54 20.54 13.33
CA SER A 94 -1.35 21.63 13.87
C SER A 94 -2.01 22.54 12.81
N THR A 95 -1.53 22.52 11.57
CA THR A 95 -2.16 23.26 10.45
C THR A 95 -3.49 22.63 10.01
N TYR A 96 -3.64 21.31 10.16
CA TYR A 96 -4.83 20.58 9.69
C TYR A 96 -5.45 19.64 10.74
N LEU A 97 -4.89 19.58 11.94
CA LEU A 97 -5.41 18.87 13.12
C LEU A 97 -5.55 19.85 14.29
N ARG A 98 -6.55 19.61 15.12
CA ARG A 98 -6.67 20.20 16.44
C ARG A 98 -6.84 19.09 17.46
N HIS A 99 -6.10 19.17 18.55
CA HIS A 99 -6.28 18.29 19.69
C HIS A 99 -7.25 18.89 20.69
N ILE A 100 -8.26 18.10 21.09
CA ILE A 100 -9.23 18.49 22.12
C ILE A 100 -8.92 17.71 23.37
N LEU A 101 -8.71 18.42 24.49
CA LEU A 101 -8.57 17.80 25.80
C LEU A 101 -9.91 17.22 26.23
N SER A 102 -9.96 15.90 26.41
CA SER A 102 -11.11 15.27 27.03
C SER A 102 -10.87 15.11 28.53
N GLY A 103 -11.55 15.93 29.34
CA GLY A 103 -11.51 15.82 30.80
C GLY A 103 -11.97 14.44 31.32
N ARG A 104 -12.85 13.75 30.56
CA ARG A 104 -13.34 12.40 30.89
C ARG A 104 -12.25 11.33 30.73
N TYR A 105 -11.39 11.46 29.72
CA TYR A 105 -10.38 10.44 29.38
C TYR A 105 -8.96 10.84 29.77
N ARG A 106 -8.76 12.06 30.32
CA ARG A 106 -7.43 12.66 30.55
C ARG A 106 -6.52 12.51 29.33
N ALA A 107 -7.10 12.61 28.15
CA ALA A 107 -6.44 12.31 26.89
C ALA A 107 -6.66 13.44 25.87
N SER A 108 -5.63 13.66 25.08
CA SER A 108 -5.64 14.54 23.92
C SER A 108 -6.25 13.79 22.74
N ILE A 109 -7.37 14.27 22.19
CA ILE A 109 -8.06 13.61 21.08
C ILE A 109 -7.80 14.40 19.79
N PRO A 110 -7.16 13.82 18.76
CA PRO A 110 -6.96 14.50 17.49
C PRO A 110 -8.30 14.67 16.77
N ARG A 111 -8.50 15.84 16.17
CA ARG A 111 -9.63 16.15 15.29
C ARG A 111 -9.11 16.76 14.01
N LEU A 112 -9.38 16.08 12.90
CA LEU A 112 -9.12 16.58 11.57
C LEU A 112 -9.96 17.83 11.31
N LEU A 113 -9.35 18.84 10.71
CA LEU A 113 -10.00 20.08 10.27
C LEU A 113 -10.21 20.00 8.75
N PRO A 114 -11.41 19.63 8.26
CA PRO A 114 -11.61 19.30 6.84
C PRO A 114 -11.28 20.47 5.90
N ASP A 115 -11.65 21.69 6.29
CA ASP A 115 -11.41 22.89 5.47
C ASP A 115 -9.91 23.20 5.37
N ALA A 116 -9.17 23.07 6.47
CA ALA A 116 -7.73 23.30 6.51
C ALA A 116 -6.96 22.20 5.75
N LEU A 117 -7.36 20.93 5.92
CA LEU A 117 -6.84 19.81 5.14
C LEU A 117 -7.02 20.06 3.63
N THR A 118 -8.25 20.42 3.23
CA THR A 118 -8.59 20.70 1.83
C THR A 118 -7.81 21.90 1.30
N ALA A 119 -7.62 22.94 2.11
CA ALA A 119 -6.83 24.10 1.75
C ALA A 119 -5.35 23.74 1.49
N GLU A 120 -4.73 22.93 2.33
CA GLU A 120 -3.35 22.48 2.14
C GLU A 120 -3.19 21.63 0.88
N LEU A 121 -4.10 20.68 0.66
CA LEU A 121 -4.12 19.85 -0.53
C LEU A 121 -4.30 20.70 -1.82
N ARG A 122 -5.16 21.73 -1.80
CA ARG A 122 -5.31 22.69 -2.93
C ARG A 122 -4.04 23.52 -3.17
N ARG A 123 -3.27 23.80 -2.12
CA ARG A 123 -1.94 24.42 -2.18
C ARG A 123 -0.84 23.46 -2.65
N GLY A 124 -1.17 22.22 -2.99
CA GLY A 124 -0.23 21.23 -3.50
C GLY A 124 0.37 20.33 -2.42
N ALA A 125 -0.24 20.22 -1.24
CA ALA A 125 0.13 19.14 -0.34
C ALA A 125 -0.27 17.77 -0.93
N THR A 126 0.50 16.74 -0.59
CA THR A 126 0.17 15.33 -0.75
C THR A 126 -0.29 14.79 0.60
N LEU A 127 -1.48 14.22 0.66
CA LEU A 127 -1.95 13.40 1.77
C LEU A 127 -1.24 12.06 1.74
N VAL A 128 -0.73 11.67 2.89
CA VAL A 128 -0.19 10.34 3.18
C VAL A 128 -1.04 9.72 4.26
N LEU A 129 -1.56 8.53 3.99
CA LEU A 129 -2.33 7.73 4.93
C LEU A 129 -1.71 6.34 5.00
N ASP A 130 -1.02 6.05 6.12
CA ASP A 130 -0.37 4.78 6.34
C ASP A 130 -1.36 3.72 6.86
N ALA A 131 -1.11 2.45 6.53
CA ALA A 131 -1.90 1.29 6.95
C ALA A 131 -3.41 1.52 6.73
N VAL A 132 -3.80 1.78 5.48
CA VAL A 132 -5.20 2.00 5.10
C VAL A 132 -5.99 0.69 5.00
N ASP A 133 -5.29 -0.44 4.87
CA ASP A 133 -5.82 -1.80 4.98
C ASP A 133 -6.57 -2.00 6.32
N GLU A 134 -5.94 -1.68 7.45
CA GLU A 134 -6.57 -1.67 8.78
C GLU A 134 -7.83 -0.77 8.93
N LEU A 135 -8.08 0.15 7.98
CA LEU A 135 -9.20 1.09 8.02
C LEU A 135 -10.33 0.75 7.05
N TYR A 136 -10.10 -0.21 6.14
CA TYR A 136 -11.03 -0.52 5.07
C TYR A 136 -10.93 -1.98 4.61
N GLN A 137 -11.94 -2.77 4.99
CA GLN A 137 -11.98 -4.22 4.78
C GLN A 137 -11.57 -4.72 3.38
N PRO A 138 -11.97 -4.11 2.24
CA PRO A 138 -11.51 -4.58 0.94
C PRO A 138 -10.00 -4.48 0.71
N LEU A 139 -9.31 -3.55 1.39
CA LEU A 139 -7.85 -3.43 1.37
C LEU A 139 -7.19 -4.39 2.37
N GLU A 140 -7.83 -4.65 3.51
CA GLU A 140 -7.45 -5.73 4.43
C GLU A 140 -7.47 -7.09 3.71
N GLU A 141 -8.56 -7.43 3.03
CA GLU A 141 -8.69 -8.68 2.25
C GLU A 141 -7.64 -8.79 1.14
N LEU A 142 -7.29 -7.66 0.50
CA LEU A 142 -6.22 -7.61 -0.49
C LEU A 142 -4.86 -7.86 0.16
N ALA A 143 -4.56 -7.19 1.27
CA ALA A 143 -3.32 -7.37 2.01
C ALA A 143 -3.16 -8.83 2.43
N GLU A 144 -4.13 -9.40 3.14
CA GLU A 144 -4.10 -10.81 3.57
C GLU A 144 -3.91 -11.80 2.39
N GLY A 145 -4.54 -11.53 1.24
CA GLY A 145 -4.36 -12.36 0.05
C GLY A 145 -2.94 -12.33 -0.50
N LEU A 146 -2.31 -11.16 -0.48
CA LEU A 146 -0.91 -11.00 -0.87
C LEU A 146 0.04 -11.57 0.18
N GLU A 147 -0.25 -11.41 1.48
CA GLU A 147 0.54 -12.02 2.57
C GLU A 147 0.60 -13.54 2.43
N ARG A 148 -0.52 -14.18 2.08
CA ARG A 148 -0.55 -15.63 1.81
C ARG A 148 0.27 -16.00 0.57
N SER A 149 0.40 -15.11 -0.40
CA SER A 149 1.17 -15.34 -1.64
C SER A 149 2.67 -15.19 -1.42
N PHE A 150 3.08 -14.20 -0.62
CA PHE A 150 4.48 -13.84 -0.41
C PHE A 150 5.08 -14.41 0.87
N HIS A 151 4.25 -14.88 1.81
CA HIS A 151 4.66 -15.27 3.16
C HIS A 151 5.36 -14.16 3.95
N GLU A 152 4.99 -12.91 3.66
CA GLU A 152 5.54 -11.70 4.26
C GLU A 152 4.41 -10.75 4.64
N HIS A 153 4.68 -9.83 5.57
CA HIS A 153 3.72 -8.80 5.98
C HIS A 153 3.45 -7.80 4.84
N ILE A 154 2.18 -7.48 4.59
CA ILE A 154 1.77 -6.51 3.57
C ILE A 154 1.06 -5.34 4.24
N GLN A 155 1.66 -4.15 4.12
CA GLN A 155 1.02 -2.89 4.52
C GLN A 155 0.62 -2.09 3.29
N ILE A 156 -0.59 -1.52 3.29
CA ILE A 156 -1.07 -0.67 2.19
C ILE A 156 -1.08 0.78 2.66
N ASN A 157 -0.33 1.63 1.95
CA ASN A 157 -0.34 3.08 2.16
C ASN A 157 -1.09 3.77 1.01
N ALA A 158 -1.86 4.82 1.32
CA ALA A 158 -2.56 5.64 0.34
C ALA A 158 -1.95 7.03 0.22
N TYR A 159 -1.78 7.48 -1.03
CA TYR A 159 -1.24 8.79 -1.37
C TYR A 159 -2.21 9.55 -2.27
N ALA A 160 -2.57 10.77 -1.89
CA ALA A 160 -3.53 11.58 -2.65
C ALA A 160 -3.11 13.06 -2.73
N GLY A 161 -3.28 13.68 -3.90
CA GLY A 161 -2.99 15.09 -4.11
C GLY A 161 -3.62 15.58 -5.42
N TRP A 162 -3.87 16.90 -5.52
CA TRP A 162 -4.52 17.49 -6.71
C TRP A 162 -3.55 18.08 -7.73
N ARG A 163 -2.32 18.39 -7.32
CA ARG A 163 -1.33 19.08 -8.15
C ARG A 163 -0.10 18.21 -8.36
N THR A 164 0.72 18.62 -9.32
CA THR A 164 1.99 17.98 -9.69
C THR A 164 3.14 18.33 -8.74
N SER A 165 2.87 18.97 -7.60
CA SER A 165 3.89 19.24 -6.59
C SER A 165 4.48 17.92 -6.11
N ARG A 166 5.80 17.90 -5.93
CA ARG A 166 6.52 16.69 -5.52
C ARG A 166 6.20 16.42 -4.05
N GLY A 167 5.39 15.39 -3.81
CA GLY A 167 5.06 14.96 -2.44
C GLY A 167 6.29 14.46 -1.68
N PHE A 168 7.27 13.89 -2.40
CA PHE A 168 8.51 13.34 -1.85
C PHE A 168 9.68 13.68 -2.77
N ASP A 169 10.87 13.78 -2.17
CA ASP A 169 12.12 13.87 -2.91
C ASP A 169 12.51 12.51 -3.49
N LEU A 170 13.54 12.47 -4.34
CA LEU A 170 14.08 11.22 -4.87
C LEU A 170 14.61 10.36 -3.72
N HIS A 171 14.12 9.12 -3.61
CA HIS A 171 14.50 8.17 -2.56
C HIS A 171 14.43 6.73 -3.08
N TRP A 172 14.86 5.81 -2.23
CA TRP A 172 14.60 4.38 -2.30
C TRP A 172 13.88 3.98 -1.01
N ASP A 173 13.11 2.90 -1.08
CA ASP A 173 12.52 2.22 0.08
C ASP A 173 13.38 1.01 0.46
N ASP A 174 13.32 0.61 1.73
CA ASP A 174 14.03 -0.56 2.28
C ASP A 174 13.25 -1.88 2.09
N HIS A 175 12.17 -1.85 1.30
CA HIS A 175 11.26 -2.96 1.04
C HIS A 175 10.77 -2.96 -0.42
N ASP A 176 10.22 -4.09 -0.88
CA ASP A 176 9.58 -4.20 -2.19
C ASP A 176 8.24 -3.46 -2.23
N VAL A 177 7.96 -2.78 -3.34
CA VAL A 177 6.74 -1.94 -3.48
C VAL A 177 5.92 -2.30 -4.71
N PHE A 178 4.61 -2.50 -4.51
CA PHE A 178 3.61 -2.51 -5.58
C PHE A 178 2.87 -1.17 -5.61
N ILE A 179 2.91 -0.48 -6.75
CA ILE A 179 2.24 0.83 -6.92
C ILE A 179 1.00 0.66 -7.78
N LEU A 180 -0.18 0.86 -7.17
CA LEU A 180 -1.48 0.75 -7.85
C LEU A 180 -2.10 2.13 -8.08
N GLN A 181 -2.23 2.56 -9.35
CA GLN A 181 -2.89 3.83 -9.68
C GLN A 181 -4.41 3.68 -9.62
N VAL A 182 -5.03 4.17 -8.54
CA VAL A 182 -6.48 4.03 -8.31
C VAL A 182 -7.32 5.13 -8.96
N ALA A 183 -6.80 6.36 -9.06
CA ALA A 183 -7.52 7.51 -9.62
C ALA A 183 -6.54 8.52 -10.24
N GLY A 184 -6.95 9.22 -11.30
CA GLY A 184 -6.11 10.22 -11.97
C GLY A 184 -4.89 9.61 -12.66
N CYS A 185 -3.80 10.40 -12.77
CA CYS A 185 -2.55 9.97 -13.37
C CYS A 185 -1.35 10.53 -12.60
N LYS A 186 -0.23 9.83 -12.66
CA LYS A 186 1.04 10.26 -12.07
C LYS A 186 2.18 9.86 -12.99
N ARG A 187 3.12 10.79 -13.23
CA ARG A 187 4.37 10.50 -13.93
C ARG A 187 5.37 9.95 -12.94
N TRP A 188 5.89 8.75 -13.21
CA TRP A 188 6.95 8.13 -12.43
C TRP A 188 8.26 8.17 -13.20
N SER A 189 9.35 8.40 -12.47
CA SER A 189 10.72 8.28 -12.97
C SER A 189 11.45 7.33 -12.04
N ILE A 190 11.85 6.18 -12.59
CA ILE A 190 12.55 5.13 -11.86
C ILE A 190 13.98 5.14 -12.37
N TYR A 191 14.93 5.14 -11.45
CA TYR A 191 16.36 5.13 -11.74
C TYR A 191 16.96 3.76 -11.41
N GLY A 192 18.09 3.44 -12.02
CA GLY A 192 18.79 2.19 -11.73
C GLY A 192 19.23 2.10 -10.27
N MET A 193 19.47 0.86 -9.82
CA MET A 193 19.87 0.57 -8.45
C MET A 193 21.17 1.33 -8.07
N THR A 194 21.10 2.16 -7.03
CA THR A 194 22.26 2.86 -6.47
C THR A 194 22.89 2.14 -5.29
N ARG A 195 22.12 1.28 -4.61
CA ARG A 195 22.54 0.46 -3.46
C ARG A 195 21.73 -0.84 -3.45
N ALA A 196 22.39 -1.99 -3.36
CA ALA A 196 21.72 -3.28 -3.22
C ALA A 196 21.26 -3.49 -1.76
N PHE A 197 20.02 -3.96 -1.58
CA PHE A 197 19.41 -4.30 -0.29
C PHE A 197 19.67 -3.26 0.80
N PRO A 198 19.26 -1.99 0.60
CA PRO A 198 19.54 -0.94 1.55
C PRO A 198 18.69 -1.13 2.82
N LEU A 199 19.34 -1.10 3.99
CA LEU A 199 18.67 -1.08 5.28
C LEU A 199 18.42 0.38 5.71
N ALA A 200 17.25 0.65 6.28
CA ALA A 200 16.90 1.94 6.89
C ALA A 200 17.61 2.18 8.22
#